data_AF-A0A8X7CN88-F1
#
_entry.id   AF-A0A8X7CN88-F1
#
_cell.length_a   1.000
_cell.length_b   1.000
_cell.length_c   1.000
_cell.angle_alpha   90.00
_cell.angle_beta   90.00
_cell.angle_gamma   90.00
#
_symmetry.space_group_name_H-M   'P 1'
#
loop_
_entity.id
_entity.type
_entity.pdbx_description
1 polymer ?
#
loop_
_entity_poly.entity_id
_entity_poly.type
_entity_poly.pdbx_seq_one_letter_code
_entity_poly.pdbx_strand_id
1 'polypeptide(L)'
;MGYASRQSTRDLNQLFKERNRARKTWQYTRSPADKNILNNLQKQIKKIITKFEQKQWDESLACLEAEYGTLWSAARELRKKTPPIPALKGPAKIAYSDTDKSGIIADSLQNQFKLNDITNDTDRAITHVVHTYLENENNFTNISPTPPPLPSEIIDYIKNTNVKKSSGDGLHL
;
A
#
# COMPACT_ATOMS: atom_id res chain seq x y z
N MET A 1 22.84 -27.42 -7.16
CA MET A 1 21.54 -26.72 -6.99
C MET A 1 20.96 -26.22 -8.32
N GLY A 2 20.58 -27.10 -9.27
CA GLY A 2 20.48 -26.70 -10.69
C GLY A 2 19.08 -26.43 -11.27
N TYR A 3 18.12 -27.34 -11.10
CA TYR A 3 16.91 -27.35 -11.94
C TYR A 3 15.59 -27.27 -11.18
N ALA A 4 15.49 -27.91 -10.00
CA ALA A 4 14.28 -27.89 -9.17
C ALA A 4 13.92 -26.50 -8.62
N SER A 5 14.91 -25.70 -8.19
CA SER A 5 14.66 -24.31 -7.74
C SER A 5 14.21 -23.39 -8.88
N ARG A 6 14.64 -23.64 -10.12
CA ARG A 6 14.25 -22.83 -11.29
C ARG A 6 12.84 -23.14 -11.79
N GLN A 7 12.40 -24.40 -11.69
CA GLN A 7 11.02 -24.77 -11.99
C GLN A 7 10.03 -24.27 -10.94
N SER A 8 10.36 -24.42 -9.64
CA SER A 8 9.53 -23.91 -8.53
C SER A 8 9.32 -22.39 -8.59
N THR A 9 10.30 -21.65 -9.10
CA THR A 9 10.22 -20.19 -9.27
C THR A 9 9.47 -19.79 -10.54
N ARG A 10 9.55 -20.58 -11.62
CA ARG A 10 8.80 -20.33 -12.87
C ARG A 10 7.29 -20.54 -12.70
N ASP A 11 6.91 -21.58 -11.96
CA ASP A 11 5.50 -21.89 -11.64
C ASP A 11 4.88 -20.84 -10.69
N LEU A 12 5.64 -20.42 -9.67
CA LEU A 12 5.23 -19.36 -8.74
C LEU A 12 5.05 -17.99 -9.44
N ASN A 13 5.94 -17.64 -10.37
CA ASN A 13 5.83 -16.41 -11.16
C ASN A 13 4.58 -16.39 -12.04
N GLN A 14 4.19 -17.54 -12.59
CA GLN A 14 2.95 -17.65 -13.34
C GLN A 14 1.73 -17.43 -12.43
N LEU A 15 1.69 -18.08 -11.26
CA LEU A 15 0.63 -17.86 -10.27
C LEU A 15 0.55 -16.41 -9.81
N PHE A 16 1.67 -15.72 -9.64
CA PHE A 16 1.65 -14.28 -9.31
C PHE A 16 1.01 -13.44 -10.41
N LYS A 17 1.30 -13.73 -11.69
CA LYS A 17 0.69 -13.04 -12.82
C LYS A 17 -0.82 -13.28 -12.84
N GLU A 18 -1.25 -14.52 -12.66
CA GLU A 18 -2.67 -14.90 -12.61
C GLU A 18 -3.39 -14.24 -11.42
N ARG A 19 -2.78 -14.24 -10.23
CA ARG A 19 -3.29 -13.54 -9.04
C ARG A 19 -3.45 -12.05 -9.31
N ASN A 20 -2.48 -11.42 -9.96
CA ASN A 20 -2.55 -10.00 -10.31
C ASN A 20 -3.65 -9.71 -11.33
N ARG A 21 -3.87 -10.59 -12.31
CA ARG A 21 -5.01 -10.51 -13.25
C ARG A 21 -6.35 -10.62 -12.50
N ALA A 22 -6.52 -11.64 -11.65
CA ALA A 22 -7.72 -11.83 -10.85
C ALA A 22 -8.00 -10.62 -9.93
N ARG A 23 -6.95 -10.00 -9.37
CA ARG A 23 -7.08 -8.77 -8.58
C ARG A 23 -7.66 -7.62 -9.41
N LYS A 24 -7.15 -7.42 -10.64
CA LYS A 24 -7.68 -6.39 -11.55
C LYS A 24 -9.14 -6.64 -11.90
N THR A 25 -9.49 -7.88 -12.24
CA THR A 25 -10.88 -8.27 -12.52
C THR A 25 -11.79 -7.97 -11.33
N TRP A 26 -11.43 -8.43 -10.12
CA TRP A 26 -12.22 -8.15 -8.92
C TRP A 26 -12.34 -6.65 -8.61
N GLN A 27 -11.30 -5.85 -8.85
CA GLN A 27 -11.37 -4.40 -8.64
C GLN A 27 -12.39 -3.72 -9.56
N TYR A 28 -12.49 -4.20 -10.81
CA TYR A 28 -13.44 -3.70 -11.81
C TYR A 28 -14.86 -4.20 -11.54
N THR A 29 -15.05 -5.51 -11.35
CA THR A 29 -16.37 -6.11 -11.24
C THR A 29 -16.99 -6.02 -9.85
N ARG A 30 -16.14 -5.95 -8.80
CA ARG A 30 -16.51 -6.11 -7.39
C ARG A 30 -17.33 -7.36 -7.08
N SER A 31 -17.30 -8.38 -7.95
CA SER A 31 -18.08 -9.60 -7.81
C SER A 31 -17.49 -10.56 -6.76
N PRO A 32 -18.31 -11.23 -5.93
CA PRO A 32 -17.85 -12.28 -5.01
C PRO A 32 -17.18 -13.45 -5.72
N ALA A 33 -17.62 -13.82 -6.92
CA ALA A 33 -17.02 -14.91 -7.69
C ALA A 33 -15.56 -14.62 -8.04
N ASP A 34 -15.26 -13.40 -8.50
CA ASP A 34 -13.89 -12.96 -8.80
C ASP A 34 -13.03 -12.87 -7.54
N LYS A 35 -13.64 -12.48 -6.41
CA LYS A 35 -12.95 -12.50 -5.11
C LYS A 35 -12.53 -13.91 -4.71
N ASN A 36 -13.38 -14.91 -4.97
CA ASN A 36 -13.07 -16.31 -4.69
C ASN A 36 -11.88 -16.80 -5.51
N ILE A 37 -11.82 -16.46 -6.81
CA ILE A 37 -10.70 -16.79 -7.70
C ILE A 37 -9.40 -16.16 -7.15
N LEU A 38 -9.44 -14.87 -6.81
CA LEU A 38 -8.29 -14.18 -6.23
C LEU A 38 -7.80 -14.84 -4.94
N ASN A 39 -8.73 -15.16 -4.02
CA ASN A 39 -8.41 -15.79 -2.74
C ASN A 39 -7.84 -17.21 -2.94
N ASN A 40 -8.36 -17.98 -3.90
CA ASN A 40 -7.84 -19.31 -4.22
C ASN A 40 -6.39 -19.24 -4.72
N LEU A 41 -6.11 -18.36 -5.69
CA LEU A 41 -4.74 -18.15 -6.19
C LEU A 41 -3.79 -17.72 -5.07
N GLN A 42 -4.23 -16.83 -4.17
CA GLN A 42 -3.45 -16.43 -3.01
C GLN A 42 -3.17 -17.60 -2.06
N LYS A 43 -4.14 -18.49 -1.81
CA LYS A 43 -3.95 -19.70 -1.01
C LYS A 43 -2.94 -20.66 -1.65
N GLN A 44 -3.00 -20.84 -2.97
CA GLN A 44 -2.06 -21.70 -3.70
C GLN A 44 -0.62 -21.17 -3.60
N ILE A 45 -0.42 -19.87 -3.84
CA ILE A 45 0.88 -19.22 -3.67
C ILE A 45 1.41 -19.44 -2.25
N LYS A 46 0.59 -19.17 -1.23
CA LYS A 46 0.99 -19.38 0.18
C LYS A 46 1.41 -20.83 0.43
N LYS A 47 0.64 -21.81 -0.06
CA LYS A 47 0.94 -23.23 0.09
C LYS A 47 2.29 -23.61 -0.55
N ILE A 48 2.60 -23.07 -1.73
CA ILE A 48 3.88 -23.34 -2.40
C ILE A 48 5.04 -22.71 -1.62
N ILE A 49 4.91 -21.45 -1.20
CA ILE A 49 5.93 -20.77 -0.39
C ILE A 49 6.20 -21.53 0.91
N THR A 50 5.16 -21.88 1.66
CA THR A 50 5.31 -22.62 2.92
C THR A 50 5.97 -23.99 2.70
N LYS A 51 5.64 -24.72 1.62
CA LYS A 51 6.32 -25.98 1.29
C LYS A 51 7.81 -25.78 0.99
N PHE A 52 8.15 -24.71 0.28
CA PHE A 52 9.53 -24.39 -0.06
C PHE A 52 10.33 -23.98 1.18
N GLU A 53 9.76 -23.14 2.03
CA GLU A 53 10.34 -22.75 3.33
C GLU A 53 10.54 -23.95 4.24
N GLN A 54 9.54 -24.84 4.34
CA GLN A 54 9.64 -26.07 5.11
C GLN A 54 10.78 -26.95 4.61
N LYS A 55 10.88 -27.14 3.30
CA LYS A 55 11.95 -27.94 2.70
C LYS A 55 13.33 -27.35 3.00
N GLN A 56 13.49 -26.04 2.88
CA GLN A 56 14.75 -25.38 3.24
C GLN A 56 15.06 -25.52 4.73
N TRP A 57 14.04 -25.44 5.60
CA TRP A 57 14.20 -25.69 7.03
C TRP A 57 14.65 -27.12 7.31
N ASP A 58 14.02 -28.11 6.68
CA ASP A 58 14.37 -29.53 6.86
C ASP A 58 15.81 -29.80 6.37
N GLU A 59 16.20 -29.26 5.21
CA GLU A 59 17.58 -29.33 4.70
C GLU A 59 18.56 -28.63 5.65
N SER A 60 18.21 -27.47 6.19
CA SER A 60 19.05 -26.75 7.16
C SER A 60 19.20 -27.51 8.47
N LEU A 61 18.16 -28.20 8.95
CA LEU A 61 18.21 -29.02 10.16
C LEU A 61 19.08 -30.26 9.96
N ALA A 62 19.03 -30.88 8.78
CA ALA A 62 19.85 -32.04 8.44
C ALA A 62 21.35 -31.73 8.41
N CYS A 63 21.73 -30.49 8.10
CA CYS A 63 23.13 -30.03 8.08
C CYS A 63 23.58 -29.38 9.41
N LEU A 64 22.83 -29.50 10.51
CA LEU A 64 23.26 -28.94 11.80
C LEU A 64 24.35 -29.82 12.42
N GLU A 65 25.46 -29.18 12.76
CA GLU A 65 26.63 -29.84 13.35
C GLU A 65 27.06 -29.09 14.60
N ALA A 66 27.52 -29.85 15.61
CA ALA A 66 27.91 -29.28 16.91
C ALA A 66 29.24 -28.51 16.84
N GLU A 67 30.17 -28.94 15.97
CA GLU A 67 31.53 -28.40 15.89
C GLU A 67 31.58 -26.97 15.33
N TYR A 68 30.69 -26.62 14.40
CA TYR A 68 30.73 -25.34 13.68
C TYR A 68 29.85 -24.24 14.29
N GLY A 69 29.28 -24.46 15.48
CA GLY A 69 28.42 -23.47 16.17
C GLY A 69 27.08 -23.18 15.45
N THR A 70 26.76 -23.91 14.39
CA THR A 70 25.50 -23.79 13.64
C THR A 70 24.31 -24.22 14.49
N LEU A 71 24.47 -25.25 15.31
CA LEU A 71 23.49 -25.69 16.30
C LEU A 71 23.11 -24.57 17.29
N TRP A 72 24.10 -23.85 17.82
CA TRP A 72 23.86 -22.74 18.73
C TRP A 72 23.14 -21.58 18.05
N SER A 73 23.53 -21.26 16.81
CA SER A 73 22.90 -20.21 16.02
C SER A 73 21.43 -20.53 15.73
N ALA A 74 21.11 -21.77 15.35
CA ALA A 74 19.74 -22.24 15.15
C ALA A 74 18.92 -22.19 16.45
N ALA A 75 19.48 -22.69 17.57
CA ALA A 75 18.83 -22.62 18.88
C ALA A 75 18.57 -21.19 19.34
N ARG A 76 19.48 -20.26 19.06
CA ARG A 76 19.33 -18.83 19.35
C ARG A 76 18.20 -18.21 18.54
N GLU A 77 18.09 -18.51 17.24
CA GLU A 77 17.02 -17.97 16.40
C GLU A 77 15.64 -18.51 16.84
N LEU A 78 15.54 -19.78 17.22
CA LEU A 78 14.30 -20.36 17.78
C LEU A 78 13.88 -19.74 19.12
N ARG A 79 14.85 -19.27 19.93
CA ARG A 79 14.61 -18.60 21.22
C ARG A 79 14.38 -17.10 21.08
N LYS A 80 14.56 -16.54 19.89
CA LYS A 80 14.45 -15.11 19.63
C LYS A 80 13.00 -14.67 19.83
N LYS A 81 12.77 -13.89 20.88
CA LYS A 81 11.49 -13.24 21.12
C LYS A 81 11.45 -11.94 20.33
N THR A 82 10.29 -11.62 19.76
CA THR A 82 10.05 -10.28 19.24
C THR A 82 10.15 -9.29 20.41
N PRO A 83 10.93 -8.20 20.27
CA PRO A 83 10.98 -7.20 21.32
C PRO A 83 9.57 -6.63 21.53
N PRO A 84 9.15 -6.37 22.79
CA PRO A 84 7.86 -5.76 23.03
C PRO A 84 7.82 -4.38 22.35
N ILE A 85 6.63 -3.98 21.91
CA ILE A 85 6.41 -2.63 21.39
C ILE A 85 6.82 -1.65 22.49
N PRO A 86 7.68 -0.65 22.18
CA PRO A 86 8.11 0.32 23.18
C PRO A 86 6.93 1.07 23.78
N ALA A 87 7.15 1.70 24.94
CA ALA A 87 6.11 2.47 25.59
C ALA A 87 5.63 3.61 24.67
N LEU A 88 4.31 3.78 24.57
CA LEU A 88 3.71 4.84 23.77
C LEU A 88 3.40 6.03 24.66
N LYS A 89 3.81 7.23 24.25
CA LYS A 89 3.45 8.46 24.96
C LYS A 89 2.08 8.92 24.45
N GLY A 90 1.06 8.74 25.28
CA GLY A 90 -0.26 9.31 25.04
C GLY A 90 -0.38 10.74 25.53
N PRO A 91 -1.51 11.40 25.26
CA PRO A 91 -1.77 12.76 25.71
C PRO A 91 -1.81 12.89 27.24
N ALA A 92 -2.32 11.88 27.96
CA ALA A 92 -2.47 11.91 29.41
C ALA A 92 -1.48 11.01 30.17
N LYS A 93 -1.07 9.88 29.59
CA LYS A 93 -0.20 8.89 30.25
C LYS A 93 0.71 8.18 29.26
N ILE A 94 1.80 7.62 29.78
CA ILE A 94 2.67 6.70 29.04
C ILE A 94 2.08 5.29 29.15
N ALA A 95 1.80 4.65 28.01
CA ALA A 95 1.29 3.29 27.94
C ALA A 95 2.42 2.27 27.86
N TYR A 96 2.49 1.41 28.87
CA TYR A 96 3.44 0.30 28.94
C TYR A 96 2.81 -1.03 28.51
N SER A 97 1.55 -1.26 28.89
CA SER A 97 0.79 -2.47 28.55
C SER A 97 0.21 -2.40 27.13
N ASP A 98 -0.01 -3.55 26.51
CA ASP A 98 -0.57 -3.58 25.15
C ASP A 98 -2.03 -3.12 25.10
N THR A 99 -2.78 -3.28 26.20
CA THR A 99 -4.13 -2.75 26.35
C THR A 99 -4.14 -1.21 26.47
N ASP A 100 -3.19 -0.63 27.19
CA ASP A 100 -3.07 0.83 27.24
C ASP A 100 -2.63 1.41 25.89
N LYS A 101 -1.71 0.72 25.19
CA LYS A 101 -1.24 1.13 23.86
C LYS A 101 -2.38 1.10 22.85
N SER A 102 -3.20 0.05 22.85
CA SER A 102 -4.34 -0.05 21.94
C SER A 102 -5.36 1.06 22.21
N GLY A 103 -5.60 1.41 23.49
CA GLY A 103 -6.44 2.54 23.88
C GLY A 103 -5.95 3.87 23.29
N ILE A 104 -4.67 4.21 23.48
CA ILE A 104 -4.10 5.45 22.94
C ILE A 104 -4.22 5.52 21.42
N ILE A 105 -3.95 4.41 20.72
CA ILE A 105 -4.07 4.34 19.26
C ILE A 105 -5.53 4.53 18.85
N ALA A 106 -6.47 3.89 19.54
CA ALA A 106 -7.90 4.01 19.26
C ALA A 106 -8.38 5.47 19.44
N ASP A 107 -8.00 6.12 20.55
CA ASP A 107 -8.33 7.52 20.82
C ASP A 107 -7.74 8.45 19.75
N SER A 108 -6.48 8.23 19.37
CA SER A 108 -5.81 9.01 18.33
C SER A 108 -6.53 8.87 16.98
N LEU A 109 -6.86 7.65 16.57
CA LEU A 109 -7.56 7.41 15.31
C LEU A 109 -8.98 7.99 15.36
N GLN A 110 -9.71 7.80 16.47
CA GLN A 110 -11.02 8.38 16.65
C GLN A 110 -10.95 9.91 16.48
N ASN A 111 -9.98 10.58 17.10
CA ASN A 111 -9.81 12.02 16.97
C ASN A 111 -9.48 12.47 15.54
N GLN A 112 -8.64 11.71 14.82
CA GLN A 112 -8.27 12.02 13.43
C GLN A 112 -9.43 11.85 12.43
N PHE A 113 -10.31 10.88 12.68
CA PHE A 113 -11.46 10.59 11.83
C PHE A 113 -12.76 11.23 12.33
N LYS A 114 -12.70 12.16 13.29
CA LYS A 114 -13.86 13.00 13.63
C LYS A 114 -14.18 13.88 12.42
N LEU A 115 -15.46 13.92 12.05
CA LEU A 115 -15.94 14.82 11.02
C LEU A 115 -15.64 16.26 11.47
N ASN A 116 -14.95 17.02 10.63
CA ASN A 116 -14.79 18.45 10.87
C ASN A 116 -16.19 19.08 10.86
N ASP A 117 -16.42 20.04 11.75
CA ASP A 117 -17.67 20.79 11.76
C ASP A 117 -17.67 21.73 10.56
N ILE A 118 -18.16 21.23 9.42
CA ILE A 118 -18.22 21.95 8.15
C ILE A 118 -19.41 22.93 8.10
N THR A 119 -20.09 23.16 9.23
CA THR A 119 -21.11 24.22 9.39
C THR A 119 -20.52 25.63 9.33
N ASN A 120 -19.24 25.77 8.99
CA ASN A 120 -18.62 27.06 8.80
C ASN A 120 -19.19 27.70 7.54
N ASP A 121 -19.69 28.93 7.71
CA ASP A 121 -20.04 29.89 6.65
C ASP A 121 -19.02 29.93 5.50
N THR A 122 -17.77 29.49 5.71
CA THR A 122 -16.75 29.34 4.69
C THR A 122 -17.16 28.44 3.52
N ASP A 123 -17.81 27.30 3.74
CA ASP A 123 -18.17 26.41 2.61
C ASP A 123 -19.28 27.05 1.77
N ARG A 124 -20.24 27.70 2.43
CA ARG A 124 -21.28 28.48 1.77
C ARG A 124 -20.71 29.71 1.06
N ALA A 125 -19.77 30.42 1.67
CA ALA A 125 -19.10 31.57 1.09
C ALA A 125 -18.23 31.18 -0.10
N ILE A 126 -17.47 30.07 -0.01
CA ILE A 126 -16.68 29.53 -1.11
C ILE A 126 -17.62 29.09 -2.25
N THR A 127 -18.69 28.37 -1.93
CA THR A 127 -19.68 27.95 -2.92
C THR A 127 -20.31 29.16 -3.61
N HIS A 128 -20.65 30.21 -2.85
CA HIS A 128 -21.21 31.44 -3.39
C HIS A 128 -20.21 32.18 -4.29
N VAL A 129 -18.95 32.35 -3.85
CA VAL A 129 -17.88 32.96 -4.65
C VAL A 129 -17.66 32.20 -5.95
N VAL A 130 -17.57 30.86 -5.89
CA VAL A 130 -17.41 30.03 -7.10
C VAL A 130 -18.61 30.17 -8.02
N HIS A 131 -19.83 30.12 -7.50
CA HIS A 131 -21.04 30.27 -8.30
C HIS A 131 -21.09 31.64 -9.00
N THR A 132 -20.84 32.72 -8.26
CA THR A 132 -20.79 34.08 -8.82
C THR A 132 -19.68 34.26 -9.86
N TYR A 133 -18.54 33.61 -9.68
CA TYR A 133 -17.45 33.63 -10.66
C TYR A 133 -17.82 32.89 -11.95
N LEU A 134 -18.54 31.77 -11.84
CA LEU A 134 -18.99 30.97 -12.97
C LEU A 134 -20.16 31.63 -13.75
N GLU A 135 -21.05 32.33 -13.06
CA GLU A 135 -22.20 33.02 -13.67
C GLU A 135 -21.83 34.36 -14.33
N ASN A 136 -20.65 34.91 -14.05
CA ASN A 136 -20.18 36.12 -14.72
C ASN A 136 -19.76 35.78 -16.17
N GLU A 137 -20.65 35.98 -17.13
CA GLU A 137 -20.43 35.69 -18.56
C GLU A 137 -19.19 36.40 -19.14
N ASN A 138 -18.70 37.48 -18.51
CA ASN A 138 -17.48 38.19 -18.90
C ASN A 138 -16.18 37.41 -18.62
N ASN A 139 -16.22 36.37 -17.78
CA ASN A 139 -15.05 35.54 -17.45
C ASN A 139 -14.74 34.48 -18.52
N PHE A 140 -15.73 34.05 -19.30
CA PHE A 140 -15.58 33.00 -20.32
C PHE A 140 -15.56 33.54 -21.76
N THR A 141 -16.05 34.76 -21.97
CA THR A 141 -16.21 35.37 -23.30
C THR A 141 -14.91 35.95 -23.89
N ASN A 142 -13.82 36.01 -23.12
CA ASN A 142 -12.51 36.50 -23.58
C ASN A 142 -11.47 35.40 -23.85
N ILE A 143 -11.86 34.12 -23.85
CA ILE A 143 -10.93 33.02 -24.17
C ILE A 143 -11.23 32.56 -25.61
N SER A 144 -10.48 33.10 -26.57
CA SER A 144 -10.46 32.55 -27.92
C SER A 144 -10.10 31.05 -27.83
N PRO A 145 -10.78 30.14 -28.53
CA PRO A 145 -10.49 28.72 -28.47
C PRO A 145 -9.03 28.48 -28.88
N THR A 146 -8.16 28.19 -27.92
CA THR A 146 -6.80 27.80 -28.24
C THR A 146 -6.86 26.48 -29.00
N PRO A 147 -6.15 26.34 -30.13
CA PRO A 147 -6.09 25.07 -30.84
C PRO A 147 -5.58 23.98 -29.88
N PRO A 148 -6.05 22.73 -30.03
CA PRO A 148 -5.57 21.63 -29.19
C PRO A 148 -4.06 21.48 -29.37
N PRO A 149 -3.32 21.15 -28.30
CA PRO A 149 -1.87 21.02 -28.35
C PRO A 149 -1.46 19.92 -29.33
N LEU A 150 -0.40 20.16 -30.10
CA LEU A 150 0.13 19.16 -31.02
C LEU A 150 0.79 18.02 -30.24
N PRO A 151 0.77 16.77 -30.76
CA PRO A 151 1.43 15.63 -30.12
C PRO A 151 2.91 15.88 -29.79
N SER A 152 3.62 16.65 -30.61
CA SER A 152 5.03 17.04 -30.37
C SER A 152 5.19 17.91 -29.13
N GLU A 153 4.28 18.85 -28.90
CA GLU A 153 4.32 19.77 -27.76
C GLU A 153 4.13 19.01 -26.45
N ILE A 154 3.21 18.03 -26.45
CA ILE A 154 2.96 17.16 -25.30
C ILE A 154 4.21 16.32 -24.98
N ILE A 155 4.86 15.76 -26.00
CA ILE A 155 6.07 14.95 -25.83
C ILE A 155 7.22 15.78 -25.26
N ASP A 156 7.44 16.99 -25.79
CA ASP A 156 8.49 17.88 -25.31
C ASP A 156 8.22 18.38 -23.89
N TYR A 157 6.95 18.67 -23.57
CA TYR A 157 6.55 19.01 -22.21
C TYR A 157 6.85 17.87 -21.23
N ILE A 158 6.43 16.63 -21.55
CA ILE A 158 6.67 15.45 -20.69
C ILE A 158 8.17 15.25 -20.44
N LYS A 159 9.01 15.36 -21.49
CA LYS A 159 10.47 15.22 -21.36
C LYS A 159 11.10 16.28 -20.46
N ASN A 160 10.56 17.50 -20.50
CA ASN A 160 11.08 18.63 -19.72
C ASN A 160 10.49 18.72 -18.31
N THR A 161 9.45 17.93 -17.99
CA THR A 161 8.90 17.87 -16.63
C THR A 161 9.85 17.14 -15.67
N ASN A 162 9.96 17.64 -14.44
CA ASN A 162 10.78 17.00 -13.41
C ASN A 162 10.08 15.74 -12.88
N VAL A 163 10.55 14.57 -13.33
CA VAL A 163 10.08 13.22 -12.94
C VAL A 163 10.16 12.90 -11.45
N LYS A 164 10.79 13.75 -10.62
CA LYS A 164 10.85 13.57 -9.16
C LYS A 164 9.68 14.21 -8.41
N LYS A 165 8.75 14.90 -9.10
CA LYS A 165 7.54 15.43 -8.47
C LYS A 165 6.55 14.30 -8.19
N SER A 166 5.86 14.37 -7.05
CA SER A 166 4.80 13.44 -6.68
C SER A 166 3.56 13.67 -7.55
N SER A 167 2.83 12.60 -7.89
CA SER A 167 1.53 12.71 -8.55
C SER A 167 0.50 13.16 -7.50
N GLY A 168 0.30 14.47 -7.43
CA GLY A 168 -0.60 15.12 -6.48
C GLY A 168 -0.37 16.62 -6.60
N ASP A 169 -1.36 17.33 -7.11
CA ASP A 169 -1.34 18.77 -7.33
C ASP A 169 -1.07 19.52 -6.02
N GLY A 170 0.12 20.11 -5.91
CA GLY A 170 0.31 21.33 -5.12
C GLY A 170 -0.12 22.51 -5.98
N LEU A 171 -1.43 22.71 -6.14
CA LEU A 171 -1.96 23.97 -6.64
C LEU A 171 -1.63 25.04 -5.60
N HIS A 172 -0.53 25.76 -5.82
CA HIS A 172 -0.34 27.07 -5.24
C HIS A 172 -1.36 27.99 -5.91
N LEU A 173 -2.41 28.35 -5.16
CA LEU A 173 -3.16 29.58 -5.40
C LEU A 173 -2.27 30.78 -5.09
#